data_AF-A0A7V3HM84-F1
#
_entry.id   AF-A0A7V3HM84-F1
#
_cell.length_a   1.000
_cell.length_b   1.000
_cell.length_c   1.000
_cell.angle_alpha   90.00
_cell.angle_beta   90.00
_cell.angle_gamma   90.00
#
_symmetry.space_group_name_H-M   'P 1'
#
loop_
_entity.id
_entity.type
_entity.pdbx_description
1 polymer ?
#
loop_
_entity_poly.entity_id
_entity_poly.type
_entity_poly.pdbx_seq_one_letter_code
_entity_poly.pdbx_strand_id
1 'polypeptide(L)'
;MLRTAGISLVGLVLLPGFAKGETTNLGEYGPFEKIEFLAGTPDGSVWGFWAKKPNGKEYVIINGKEWGPYEDVGWWPQFSSDGSTWGFWAKKPDGKRYVIINGKEWGPYEVAGNPEFSSDGSTWGFDAMKPNGKWYVIINGKEWGPYEVAGDPKFSSHGSSWGFWAMKPNGKWYVIINGKEWGPYEEAREPVFSSDGSAWGFKAKEPDGKWYVLINGKEWGPYEDVEWWPQFSSNGSSWGFWAMKPNGKWYVIINGKEWGPYEDVGWWPQFSSNGSSWGFMAKKSDG
;
A
#
# COMPACT_ATOMS: atom_id res chain seq x y z
N MET A 1 -18.79 -26.14 -38.00
CA MET A 1 -17.83 -25.22 -37.34
C MET A 1 -18.61 -24.29 -36.43
N LEU A 2 -18.78 -24.65 -35.15
CA LEU A 2 -19.32 -23.72 -34.17
C LEU A 2 -18.20 -22.74 -33.79
N ARG A 3 -18.38 -21.45 -34.13
CA ARG A 3 -17.61 -20.37 -33.52
C ARG A 3 -18.09 -20.26 -32.06
N THR A 4 -17.29 -20.68 -31.10
CA THR A 4 -17.48 -20.25 -29.71
C THR A 4 -17.34 -18.74 -29.68
N ALA A 5 -18.44 -18.02 -29.42
CA ALA A 5 -18.42 -16.57 -29.28
C ALA A 5 -17.64 -16.23 -28.01
N GLY A 6 -16.36 -15.91 -28.15
CA GLY A 6 -15.55 -15.37 -27.07
C GLY A 6 -15.96 -13.93 -26.75
N ILE A 7 -15.66 -13.49 -25.53
CA ILE A 7 -15.84 -12.10 -25.12
C ILE A 7 -14.71 -11.29 -25.80
N SER A 8 -15.10 -10.17 -26.41
CA SER A 8 -14.16 -9.15 -26.89
C SER A 8 -14.37 -7.87 -26.08
N LEU A 9 -13.27 -7.21 -25.69
CA LEU A 9 -13.35 -5.86 -25.15
C LEU A 9 -13.38 -4.86 -26.31
N VAL A 10 -14.41 -4.01 -26.36
CA VAL A 10 -14.62 -3.01 -27.43
C VAL A 10 -14.86 -1.63 -26.80
N GLY A 11 -13.81 -0.82 -26.69
CA GLY A 11 -13.87 0.58 -26.22
C GLY A 11 -14.02 0.80 -24.71
N LEU A 12 -13.60 1.98 -24.22
CA LEU A 12 -13.73 2.41 -22.82
C LEU A 12 -14.35 3.81 -22.74
N VAL A 13 -15.29 4.00 -21.80
CA VAL A 13 -15.71 5.33 -21.33
C VAL A 13 -14.98 5.58 -20.02
N LEU A 14 -13.96 6.44 -20.04
CA LEU A 14 -13.39 6.99 -18.81
C LEU A 14 -14.33 8.08 -18.33
N LEU A 15 -14.71 8.07 -17.05
CA LEU A 15 -15.47 9.15 -16.43
C LEU A 15 -14.48 10.12 -15.78
N PRO A 16 -14.17 11.30 -16.35
CA PRO A 16 -13.61 12.37 -15.56
C PRO A 16 -14.74 13.05 -14.79
N GLY A 17 -14.51 13.36 -13.52
CA GLY A 17 -15.31 14.33 -12.81
C GLY A 17 -15.34 15.64 -13.59
N PHE A 18 -16.50 15.95 -14.18
CA PHE A 18 -16.85 17.23 -14.80
C PHE A 18 -16.01 17.69 -16.02
N ALA A 19 -16.10 16.98 -17.15
CA ALA A 19 -16.20 17.53 -18.52
C ALA A 19 -16.43 16.37 -19.50
N LYS A 20 -17.06 16.62 -20.66
CA LYS A 20 -17.36 15.65 -21.74
C LYS A 20 -16.29 14.54 -21.82
N GLY A 21 -16.64 13.33 -21.36
CA GLY A 21 -15.72 12.18 -21.39
C GLY A 21 -15.36 11.84 -22.84
N GLU A 22 -14.10 12.00 -23.19
CA GLU A 22 -13.57 11.46 -24.44
C GLU A 22 -13.54 9.94 -24.32
N THR A 23 -14.18 9.24 -25.26
CA THR A 23 -14.10 7.79 -25.35
C THR A 23 -12.80 7.42 -26.05
N THR A 24 -11.94 6.68 -25.35
CA THR A 24 -10.74 6.12 -26.00
C THR A 24 -11.10 4.75 -26.55
N ASN A 25 -11.06 4.60 -27.88
CA ASN A 25 -11.18 3.30 -28.51
C ASN A 25 -9.87 2.54 -28.31
N LEU A 26 -9.90 1.51 -27.47
CA LEU A 26 -8.73 0.70 -27.15
C LEU A 26 -8.38 -0.31 -28.26
N GLY A 27 -9.25 -0.48 -29.25
CA GLY A 27 -9.22 -1.59 -30.21
C GLY A 27 -10.07 -2.78 -29.75
N GLU A 28 -10.14 -3.82 -30.58
CA GLU A 28 -10.77 -5.09 -30.22
C GLU A 28 -9.71 -6.07 -29.70
N TYR A 29 -9.89 -6.59 -28.49
CA TYR A 29 -9.04 -7.63 -27.92
C TYR A 29 -9.83 -8.90 -27.67
N GLY A 30 -9.29 -10.04 -28.08
CA GLY A 30 -9.90 -11.35 -27.87
C GLY A 30 -9.55 -12.35 -28.96
N PRO A 31 -10.23 -13.52 -28.99
CA PRO A 31 -11.30 -13.92 -28.07
C PRO A 31 -10.78 -14.31 -26.68
N PHE A 32 -11.54 -13.94 -25.64
CA PHE A 32 -11.31 -14.36 -24.26
C PHE A 32 -12.46 -15.22 -23.73
N GLU A 33 -12.17 -16.13 -22.80
CA GLU A 33 -13.18 -16.83 -21.99
C GLU A 33 -13.72 -15.92 -20.88
N LYS A 34 -12.83 -15.13 -20.27
CA LYS A 34 -13.15 -14.22 -19.17
C LYS A 34 -12.28 -12.97 -19.25
N ILE A 35 -12.85 -11.81 -18.92
CA ILE A 35 -12.14 -10.53 -18.78
C ILE A 35 -12.63 -9.90 -17.48
N GLU A 36 -11.73 -9.43 -16.64
CA GLU A 36 -12.06 -8.69 -15.41
C GLU A 36 -11.03 -7.58 -15.13
N PHE A 37 -11.38 -6.70 -14.18
CA PHE A 37 -10.49 -5.72 -13.57
C PHE A 37 -9.75 -4.82 -14.54
N LEU A 38 -10.52 -4.10 -15.38
CA LEU A 38 -9.98 -2.99 -16.14
C LEU A 38 -9.61 -1.85 -15.18
N ALA A 39 -8.32 -1.55 -15.13
CA ALA A 39 -7.75 -0.47 -14.36
C ALA A 39 -6.89 0.41 -15.27
N GLY A 40 -6.67 1.65 -14.86
CA GLY A 40 -5.83 2.58 -15.59
C GLY A 40 -5.69 3.90 -14.85
N THR A 41 -4.82 4.76 -15.38
CA THR A 41 -4.65 6.11 -14.88
C THR A 41 -5.88 6.97 -15.19
N PRO A 42 -6.17 8.00 -14.38
CA PRO A 42 -7.29 8.89 -14.63
C PRO A 42 -7.27 9.59 -16.00
N ASP A 43 -6.07 9.84 -16.53
CA ASP A 43 -5.87 10.44 -17.85
C ASP A 43 -5.92 9.44 -19.02
N GLY A 44 -6.07 8.13 -18.73
CA GLY A 44 -6.12 7.07 -19.72
C GLY A 44 -4.80 6.76 -20.43
N SER A 45 -3.68 7.39 -20.03
CA SER A 45 -2.37 7.17 -20.63
C SER A 45 -1.85 5.75 -20.45
N VAL A 46 -2.22 5.11 -19.34
CA VAL A 46 -1.91 3.70 -19.08
C VAL A 46 -3.15 2.98 -18.58
N TRP A 47 -3.43 1.83 -19.16
CA TRP A 47 -4.52 0.97 -18.78
C TRP A 47 -4.12 -0.50 -18.89
N GLY A 48 -4.85 -1.36 -18.18
CA GLY A 48 -4.71 -2.78 -18.33
C GLY A 48 -5.82 -3.58 -17.70
N PHE A 49 -5.91 -4.83 -18.11
CA PHE A 49 -6.89 -5.78 -17.61
C PHE A 49 -6.33 -7.19 -17.55
N TRP A 50 -6.95 -8.01 -16.72
CA TRP A 50 -6.72 -9.44 -16.68
C TRP A 50 -7.68 -10.16 -17.64
N ALA A 51 -7.18 -11.20 -18.29
CA ALA A 51 -8.01 -12.05 -19.13
C ALA A 51 -7.58 -13.51 -19.10
N LYS A 52 -8.57 -14.39 -19.19
CA LYS A 52 -8.39 -15.83 -19.41
C LYS A 52 -8.74 -16.18 -20.85
N LYS A 53 -7.85 -16.90 -21.54
CA LYS A 53 -8.05 -17.34 -22.94
C LYS A 53 -8.55 -18.78 -23.01
N PRO A 54 -9.08 -19.23 -24.18
CA PRO A 54 -9.57 -20.59 -24.40
C PRO A 54 -8.57 -21.74 -24.14
N ASN A 55 -7.28 -21.43 -24.05
CA ASN A 55 -6.27 -22.40 -23.64
C ASN A 55 -6.21 -22.62 -22.11
N GLY A 56 -7.11 -21.99 -21.35
CA GLY A 56 -7.17 -22.05 -19.90
C GLY A 56 -6.10 -21.22 -19.19
N LYS A 57 -5.24 -20.49 -19.93
CA LYS A 57 -4.16 -19.67 -19.36
C LYS A 57 -4.60 -18.23 -19.14
N GLU A 58 -3.94 -17.60 -18.19
CA GLU A 58 -4.18 -16.24 -17.79
C GLU A 58 -3.16 -15.28 -18.41
N TYR A 59 -3.62 -14.07 -18.67
CA TYR A 59 -2.89 -13.02 -19.34
C TYR A 59 -3.20 -11.68 -18.70
N VAL A 60 -2.22 -10.78 -18.73
CA VAL A 60 -2.41 -9.37 -18.45
C VAL A 60 -2.19 -8.60 -19.73
N ILE A 61 -3.13 -7.75 -20.10
CA ILE A 61 -3.02 -6.85 -21.24
C ILE A 61 -2.76 -5.46 -20.68
N ILE A 62 -1.61 -4.86 -20.98
CA ILE A 62 -1.26 -3.48 -20.60
C ILE A 62 -1.05 -2.68 -21.88
N ASN A 63 -1.80 -1.61 -22.10
CA ASN A 63 -1.74 -0.77 -23.30
C ASN A 63 -1.71 -1.60 -24.61
N GLY A 64 -2.54 -2.64 -24.66
CA GLY A 64 -2.67 -3.55 -25.81
C GLY A 64 -1.55 -4.59 -25.95
N LYS A 65 -0.47 -4.48 -25.17
CA LYS A 65 0.57 -5.51 -25.11
C LYS A 65 0.15 -6.63 -24.16
N GLU A 66 0.28 -7.85 -24.66
CA GLU A 66 -0.05 -9.06 -23.91
C GLU A 66 1.16 -9.59 -23.12
N TRP A 67 0.90 -9.98 -21.87
CA TRP A 67 1.84 -10.63 -20.97
C TRP A 67 1.26 -11.97 -20.51
N GLY A 68 1.98 -13.06 -20.78
CA GLY A 68 1.56 -14.44 -20.53
C GLY A 68 2.12 -15.38 -21.61
N PRO A 69 1.73 -16.67 -21.62
CA PRO A 69 0.74 -17.30 -20.74
C PRO A 69 1.22 -17.50 -19.30
N TYR A 70 0.30 -17.40 -18.35
CA TYR A 70 0.52 -17.73 -16.95
C TYR A 70 -0.48 -18.79 -16.46
N GLU A 71 -0.11 -19.51 -15.40
CA GLU A 71 -1.01 -20.46 -14.73
C GLU A 71 -2.03 -19.76 -13.83
N ASP A 72 -1.65 -18.61 -13.29
CA ASP A 72 -2.42 -17.78 -12.37
C ASP A 72 -1.79 -16.37 -12.37
N VAL A 73 -2.58 -15.34 -12.13
CA VAL A 73 -2.12 -13.95 -12.02
C VAL A 73 -2.74 -13.36 -10.75
N GLY A 74 -2.02 -12.44 -10.11
CA GLY A 74 -2.59 -11.63 -9.04
C GLY A 74 -3.91 -10.96 -9.45
N TRP A 75 -4.71 -10.57 -8.44
CA TRP A 75 -6.11 -10.18 -8.64
C TRP A 75 -6.30 -9.09 -9.73
N TRP A 76 -5.37 -8.13 -9.88
CA TRP A 76 -5.33 -7.19 -11.01
C TRP A 76 -3.96 -6.51 -11.13
N PRO A 77 -3.60 -5.97 -12.32
CA PRO A 77 -2.41 -5.12 -12.47
C PRO A 77 -2.55 -3.82 -11.67
N GLN A 78 -1.50 -3.48 -10.95
CA GLN A 78 -1.36 -2.23 -10.20
C GLN A 78 -0.67 -1.18 -11.06
N PHE A 79 -0.98 0.10 -10.81
CA PHE A 79 -0.40 1.25 -11.52
C PHE A 79 -0.06 2.35 -10.50
N SER A 80 1.04 3.06 -10.71
CA SER A 80 1.27 4.37 -10.09
C SER A 80 0.23 5.36 -10.61
N SER A 81 -0.04 6.41 -9.82
CA SER A 81 -1.07 7.39 -10.17
C SER A 81 -0.76 8.15 -11.46
N ASP A 82 0.52 8.37 -11.75
CA ASP A 82 1.03 8.98 -12.99
C ASP A 82 1.19 7.99 -14.15
N GLY A 83 0.96 6.69 -13.92
CA GLY A 83 1.10 5.62 -14.91
C GLY A 83 2.52 5.26 -15.30
N SER A 84 3.55 5.92 -14.76
CA SER A 84 4.94 5.67 -15.15
C SER A 84 5.43 4.28 -14.72
N THR A 85 4.81 3.70 -13.70
CA THR A 85 5.14 2.37 -13.18
C THR A 85 3.88 1.52 -13.03
N TRP A 86 3.95 0.27 -13.48
CA TRP A 86 2.91 -0.72 -13.33
C TRP A 86 3.50 -2.08 -12.98
N GLY A 87 2.66 -2.96 -12.43
CA GLY A 87 3.09 -4.32 -12.16
C GLY A 87 2.01 -5.26 -11.67
N PHE A 88 2.35 -6.54 -11.68
CA PHE A 88 1.51 -7.63 -11.19
C PHE A 88 2.42 -8.80 -10.83
N TRP A 89 1.91 -9.76 -10.06
CA TRP A 89 2.57 -11.06 -9.95
C TRP A 89 1.85 -12.10 -10.80
N ALA A 90 2.59 -13.09 -11.26
CA ALA A 90 2.05 -14.22 -12.01
C ALA A 90 2.73 -15.52 -11.60
N LYS A 91 1.96 -16.62 -11.61
CA LYS A 91 2.45 -17.98 -11.42
C LYS A 91 2.80 -18.59 -12.77
N LYS A 92 4.02 -19.12 -12.87
CA LYS A 92 4.52 -19.80 -14.07
C LYS A 92 4.34 -21.32 -14.00
N PRO A 93 4.59 -22.06 -15.11
CA PRO A 93 4.46 -23.51 -15.14
C PRO A 93 5.35 -24.27 -14.13
N ASP A 94 6.43 -23.65 -13.66
CA ASP A 94 7.29 -24.17 -12.59
C ASP A 94 6.62 -24.14 -11.19
N GLY A 95 5.41 -23.57 -11.11
CA GLY A 95 4.65 -23.42 -9.88
C GLY A 95 5.08 -22.23 -9.02
N LYS A 96 6.09 -21.45 -9.44
CA LYS A 96 6.61 -20.31 -8.70
C LYS A 96 5.93 -19.01 -9.14
N ARG A 97 5.90 -18.05 -8.23
CA ARG A 97 5.43 -16.69 -8.49
C ARG A 97 6.59 -15.80 -8.91
N TYR A 98 6.30 -14.93 -9.84
CA TYR A 98 7.20 -13.90 -10.35
C TYR A 98 6.45 -12.57 -10.30
N VAL A 99 7.12 -11.50 -9.89
CA VAL A 99 6.59 -10.14 -9.94
C VAL A 99 7.13 -9.46 -11.19
N ILE A 100 6.24 -8.89 -12.00
CA ILE A 100 6.56 -8.20 -13.23
C ILE A 100 6.33 -6.70 -12.98
N ILE A 101 7.39 -5.90 -13.03
CA ILE A 101 7.35 -4.44 -12.88
C ILE A 101 7.84 -3.82 -14.19
N ASN A 102 6.99 -3.04 -14.87
CA ASN A 102 7.32 -2.44 -16.18
C ASN A 102 7.92 -3.44 -17.17
N GLY A 103 7.45 -4.70 -17.13
CA GLY A 103 7.91 -5.78 -17.99
C GLY A 103 9.20 -6.47 -17.56
N LYS A 104 9.88 -5.96 -16.53
CA LYS A 104 11.01 -6.65 -15.90
C LYS A 104 10.49 -7.64 -14.86
N GLU A 105 11.05 -8.83 -14.88
CA GLU A 105 10.67 -9.92 -14.02
C GLU A 105 11.57 -10.04 -12.77
N TRP A 106 10.95 -10.37 -11.64
CA TRP A 106 11.59 -10.60 -10.35
C TRP A 106 11.09 -11.92 -9.75
N GLY A 107 12.00 -12.81 -9.38
CA GLY A 107 11.67 -14.15 -8.86
C GLY A 107 12.78 -15.15 -9.18
N PRO A 108 12.57 -16.45 -8.92
CA PRO A 108 11.32 -17.08 -8.46
C PRO A 108 11.03 -16.89 -6.96
N TYR A 109 9.74 -16.87 -6.61
CA TYR A 109 9.25 -16.86 -5.23
C TYR A 109 8.21 -17.97 -4.98
N GLU A 110 8.10 -18.45 -3.74
CA GLU A 110 7.01 -19.34 -3.33
C GLU A 110 5.70 -18.57 -3.18
N VAL A 111 5.80 -17.38 -2.60
CA VAL A 111 4.71 -16.43 -2.41
C VAL A 111 5.22 -15.05 -2.78
N ALA A 112 4.37 -14.25 -3.41
CA ALA A 112 4.63 -12.85 -3.69
C ALA A 112 3.33 -12.07 -3.46
N GLY A 113 3.45 -10.91 -2.82
CA GLY A 113 2.41 -9.90 -2.68
C GLY A 113 2.20 -9.11 -3.98
N ASN A 114 1.13 -8.33 -4.02
CA ASN A 114 0.94 -7.35 -5.09
C ASN A 114 1.97 -6.24 -4.95
N PRO A 115 2.54 -5.74 -6.05
CA PRO A 115 3.45 -4.60 -5.97
C PRO A 115 2.70 -3.33 -5.60
N GLU A 116 3.29 -2.55 -4.69
CA GLU A 116 2.85 -1.21 -4.31
C GLU A 116 3.78 -0.15 -4.94
N PHE A 117 3.22 1.03 -5.22
CA PHE A 117 3.90 2.12 -5.92
C PHE A 117 3.72 3.45 -5.19
N SER A 118 4.74 4.31 -5.21
CA SER A 118 4.53 5.75 -4.98
C SER A 118 3.64 6.33 -6.08
N SER A 119 2.94 7.42 -5.78
CA SER A 119 2.02 8.05 -6.74
C SER A 119 2.72 8.52 -8.02
N ASP A 120 3.96 8.96 -7.90
CA ASP A 120 4.82 9.37 -9.03
C ASP A 120 5.61 8.21 -9.68
N GLY A 121 5.34 6.96 -9.26
CA GLY A 121 5.95 5.75 -9.80
C GLY A 121 7.47 5.62 -9.59
N SER A 122 8.12 6.59 -8.91
CA SER A 122 9.57 6.62 -8.71
C SER A 122 10.07 5.54 -7.75
N THR A 123 9.20 5.09 -6.84
CA THR A 123 9.51 4.06 -5.85
C THR A 123 8.44 3.00 -5.84
N TRP A 124 8.88 1.75 -5.77
CA TRP A 124 8.02 0.59 -5.80
C TRP A 124 8.54 -0.49 -4.87
N GLY A 125 7.64 -1.38 -4.46
CA GLY A 125 8.05 -2.55 -3.70
C GLY A 125 7.01 -3.62 -3.57
N PHE A 126 7.45 -4.79 -3.12
CA PHE A 126 6.60 -5.93 -2.84
C PHE A 126 7.27 -6.82 -1.79
N ASP A 127 6.46 -7.56 -1.05
CA ASP A 127 6.90 -8.64 -0.19
C ASP A 127 6.87 -9.99 -0.94
N ALA A 128 7.82 -10.85 -0.62
CA ALA A 128 7.89 -12.18 -1.18
C ALA A 128 8.55 -13.18 -0.23
N MET A 129 8.07 -14.42 -0.26
CA MET A 129 8.69 -15.56 0.41
C MET A 129 9.54 -16.34 -0.58
N LYS A 130 10.83 -16.50 -0.27
CA LYS A 130 11.77 -17.29 -1.08
C LYS A 130 11.67 -18.79 -0.74
N PRO A 131 12.25 -19.69 -1.56
CA PRO A 131 12.25 -21.14 -1.30
C PRO A 131 12.86 -21.58 0.03
N ASN A 132 13.62 -20.73 0.70
CA ASN A 132 14.15 -20.97 2.06
C ASN A 132 13.10 -20.72 3.18
N GLY A 133 11.86 -20.39 2.83
CA GLY A 133 10.79 -20.10 3.79
C GLY A 133 10.94 -18.77 4.52
N LYS A 134 11.85 -17.89 4.09
CA LYS A 134 12.03 -16.55 4.67
C LYS A 134 11.40 -15.49 3.79
N TRP A 135 10.88 -14.46 4.45
CA TRP A 135 10.29 -13.30 3.81
C TRP A 135 11.34 -12.22 3.54
N TYR A 136 11.13 -11.54 2.42
CA TYR A 136 11.92 -10.42 1.96
C TYR A 136 10.97 -9.33 1.50
N VAL A 137 11.36 -8.08 1.68
CA VAL A 137 10.73 -6.94 1.03
C VAL A 137 11.70 -6.40 -0.02
N ILE A 138 11.22 -6.27 -1.25
CA ILE A 138 11.99 -5.75 -2.37
C ILE A 138 11.55 -4.31 -2.57
N ILE A 139 12.46 -3.34 -2.44
CA ILE A 139 12.21 -1.92 -2.69
C ILE A 139 13.13 -1.47 -3.83
N ASN A 140 12.57 -1.02 -4.95
CA ASN A 140 13.33 -0.63 -6.15
C ASN A 140 14.40 -1.66 -6.57
N GLY A 141 14.09 -2.94 -6.40
CA GLY A 141 14.97 -4.06 -6.73
C GLY A 141 16.03 -4.40 -5.69
N LYS A 142 16.16 -3.60 -4.63
CA LYS A 142 16.97 -3.93 -3.46
C LYS A 142 16.18 -4.82 -2.51
N GLU A 143 16.78 -5.94 -2.13
CA GLU A 143 16.17 -6.89 -1.19
C GLU A 143 16.50 -6.52 0.26
N TRP A 144 15.50 -6.63 1.13
CA TRP A 144 15.61 -6.48 2.57
C TRP A 144 15.13 -7.75 3.26
N GLY A 145 15.99 -8.39 4.05
CA GLY A 145 15.75 -9.67 4.70
C GLY A 145 17.07 -10.42 4.93
N PRO A 146 17.01 -11.70 5.37
CA PRO A 146 15.82 -12.51 5.63
C PRO A 146 15.05 -12.10 6.90
N TYR A 147 13.73 -12.27 6.86
CA TYR A 147 12.82 -12.14 8.01
C TYR A 147 11.97 -13.41 8.19
N GLU A 148 11.43 -13.61 9.40
CA GLU A 148 10.45 -14.68 9.64
C GLU A 148 9.13 -14.38 8.94
N VAL A 149 8.69 -13.13 9.00
CA VAL A 149 7.58 -12.56 8.22
C VAL A 149 7.91 -11.10 7.98
N ALA A 150 7.61 -10.57 6.80
CA ALA A 150 7.71 -9.15 6.49
C ALA A 150 6.70 -8.80 5.39
N GLY A 151 6.20 -7.58 5.38
CA GLY A 151 5.09 -7.21 4.50
C GLY A 151 4.79 -5.72 4.47
N ASP A 152 3.80 -5.39 3.63
CA ASP A 152 3.17 -4.08 3.49
C ASP A 152 4.16 -2.91 3.28
N PRO A 153 4.96 -2.92 2.20
CA PRO A 153 5.77 -1.77 1.86
C PRO A 153 4.90 -0.55 1.56
N LYS A 154 5.13 0.55 2.29
CA LYS A 154 4.44 1.84 2.13
C LYS A 154 5.41 2.92 1.65
N PHE A 155 4.87 3.88 0.90
CA PHE A 155 5.62 4.95 0.24
C PHE A 155 4.96 6.31 0.49
N SER A 156 5.77 7.36 0.60
CA SER A 156 5.29 8.73 0.38
C SER A 156 4.88 8.92 -1.08
N SER A 157 4.07 9.94 -1.37
CA SER A 157 3.52 10.16 -2.72
C SER A 157 4.61 10.36 -3.77
N HIS A 158 5.74 10.97 -3.40
CA HIS A 158 6.91 11.19 -4.26
C HIS A 158 8.01 10.12 -4.10
N GLY A 159 7.74 9.02 -3.40
CA GLY A 159 8.68 7.93 -3.19
C GLY A 159 9.93 8.28 -2.36
N SER A 160 10.05 9.52 -1.89
CA SER A 160 11.18 10.03 -1.10
C SER A 160 11.37 9.33 0.25
N SER A 161 10.28 8.79 0.79
CA SER A 161 10.26 8.04 2.04
C SER A 161 9.46 6.75 1.87
N TRP A 162 9.95 5.68 2.49
CA TRP A 162 9.34 4.37 2.41
C TRP A 162 9.59 3.57 3.69
N GLY A 163 8.76 2.55 3.92
CA GLY A 163 8.95 1.65 5.03
C GLY A 163 8.09 0.41 4.97
N PHE A 164 8.42 -0.56 5.81
CA PHE A 164 7.70 -1.83 5.95
C PHE A 164 7.89 -2.38 7.37
N TRP A 165 7.07 -3.36 7.75
CA TRP A 165 7.23 -4.07 9.02
C TRP A 165 7.87 -5.44 8.80
N ALA A 166 8.57 -5.94 9.82
CA ALA A 166 9.17 -7.26 9.81
C ALA A 166 9.26 -7.87 11.22
N MET A 167 9.09 -9.19 11.29
CA MET A 167 9.41 -9.98 12.48
C MET A 167 10.72 -10.73 12.27
N LYS A 168 11.64 -10.60 13.23
CA LYS A 168 12.95 -11.28 13.20
C LYS A 168 12.93 -12.61 13.97
N PRO A 169 13.97 -13.45 13.86
CA PRO A 169 14.03 -14.76 14.53
C PRO A 169 13.90 -14.72 16.06
N ASN A 170 14.10 -13.54 16.68
CA ASN A 170 13.89 -13.34 18.11
C ASN A 170 12.41 -13.16 18.51
N GLY A 171 11.48 -13.26 17.56
CA GLY A 171 10.05 -13.08 17.78
C GLY A 171 9.62 -11.63 18.02
N LYS A 172 10.50 -10.65 17.78
CA LYS A 172 10.21 -9.22 17.95
C LYS A 172 9.93 -8.56 16.61
N TRP A 173 9.07 -7.56 16.67
CA TRP A 173 8.67 -6.75 15.53
C TRP A 173 9.58 -5.53 15.39
N TYR A 174 9.81 -5.17 14.13
CA TYR A 174 10.60 -4.03 13.71
C TYR A 174 9.86 -3.30 12.60
N VAL A 175 10.04 -1.98 12.57
CA VAL A 175 9.64 -1.15 11.43
C VAL A 175 10.91 -0.64 10.78
N ILE A 176 11.02 -0.81 9.47
CA ILE A 176 12.15 -0.35 8.68
C ILE A 176 11.68 0.91 7.94
N ILE A 177 12.33 2.05 8.18
CA ILE A 177 12.05 3.32 7.52
C ILE A 177 13.30 3.76 6.79
N ASN A 178 13.24 3.90 5.46
CA ASN A 178 14.37 4.30 4.62
C ASN A 178 15.65 3.49 4.91
N GLY A 179 15.49 2.21 5.27
CA GLY A 179 16.57 1.28 5.57
C GLY A 179 17.09 1.34 7.01
N LYS A 180 16.60 2.27 7.84
CA LYS A 180 16.86 2.29 9.27
C LYS A 180 15.83 1.45 10.00
N GLU A 181 16.29 0.57 10.87
CA GLU A 181 15.44 -0.27 11.69
C GLU A 181 15.04 0.43 13.00
N TRP A 182 13.80 0.23 13.41
CA TRP A 182 13.22 0.68 14.68
C TRP A 182 12.61 -0.51 15.40
N GLY A 183 13.02 -0.72 16.65
CA GLY A 183 12.69 -1.89 17.47
C GLY A 183 13.87 -2.31 18.35
N PRO A 184 13.77 -3.42 19.10
CA PRO A 184 12.68 -4.41 19.06
C PRO A 184 11.40 -3.98 19.77
N TYR A 185 10.24 -4.40 19.25
CA TYR A 185 8.92 -4.23 19.88
C TYR A 185 8.20 -5.57 20.06
N GLU A 186 7.23 -5.64 20.97
CA GLU A 186 6.31 -6.78 21.09
C GLU A 186 5.34 -6.85 19.91
N GLU A 187 4.96 -5.68 19.41
CA GLU A 187 4.15 -5.51 18.21
C GLU A 187 4.49 -4.17 17.57
N ALA A 188 4.66 -4.13 16.26
CA ALA A 188 4.78 -2.87 15.51
C ALA A 188 4.30 -3.09 14.09
N ARG A 189 3.45 -2.19 13.59
CA ARG A 189 2.81 -2.35 12.28
C ARG A 189 2.69 -1.03 11.54
N GLU A 190 2.64 -1.16 10.21
CA GLU A 190 2.20 -0.16 9.23
C GLU A 190 2.77 1.25 9.44
N PRO A 191 3.99 1.51 8.91
CA PRO A 191 4.48 2.87 8.83
C PRO A 191 3.63 3.69 7.86
N VAL A 192 3.38 4.94 8.26
CA VAL A 192 2.64 5.94 7.49
C VAL A 192 3.51 7.16 7.27
N PHE A 193 3.30 7.85 6.15
CA PHE A 193 4.12 8.97 5.68
C PHE A 193 3.24 10.17 5.33
N SER A 194 3.76 11.38 5.52
CA SER A 194 3.22 12.56 4.85
C SER A 194 3.42 12.44 3.34
N SER A 195 2.59 13.14 2.55
CA SER A 195 2.66 13.08 1.09
C SER A 195 4.02 13.50 0.54
N ASP A 196 4.63 14.55 1.10
CA ASP A 196 5.99 15.01 0.76
C ASP A 196 7.12 14.10 1.29
N GLY A 197 6.78 13.15 2.16
CA GLY A 197 7.71 12.22 2.80
C GLY A 197 8.58 12.82 3.89
N SER A 198 8.35 14.07 4.31
CA SER A 198 9.14 14.75 5.35
C SER A 198 8.80 14.29 6.76
N ALA A 199 7.59 13.72 6.94
CA ALA A 199 7.15 13.16 8.20
C ALA A 199 6.71 11.70 8.04
N TRP A 200 6.94 10.92 9.09
CA TRP A 200 6.52 9.54 9.17
C TRP A 200 6.18 9.17 10.61
N GLY A 201 5.38 8.12 10.75
CA GLY A 201 5.09 7.55 12.05
C GLY A 201 4.58 6.12 12.00
N PHE A 202 4.57 5.49 13.15
CA PHE A 202 3.96 4.18 13.36
C PHE A 202 3.62 4.02 14.85
N LYS A 203 2.79 3.02 15.15
CA LYS A 203 2.54 2.62 16.54
C LYS A 203 3.23 1.31 16.86
N ALA A 204 3.72 1.21 18.09
CA ALA A 204 4.38 0.04 18.60
C ALA A 204 3.97 -0.24 20.05
N LYS A 205 3.99 -1.52 20.41
CA LYS A 205 3.76 -2.01 21.75
C LYS A 205 5.09 -2.43 22.35
N GLU A 206 5.43 -1.83 23.49
CA GLU A 206 6.65 -2.13 24.24
C GLU A 206 6.46 -3.34 25.16
N PRO A 207 7.54 -3.91 25.73
CA PRO A 207 7.49 -5.04 26.66
C PRO A 207 6.65 -4.78 27.92
N ASP A 208 6.41 -3.51 28.28
CA ASP A 208 5.50 -3.12 29.37
C ASP A 208 4.01 -3.31 29.05
N GLY A 209 3.70 -3.70 27.80
CA GLY A 209 2.36 -3.89 27.29
C GLY A 209 1.64 -2.59 26.93
N LYS A 210 2.31 -1.44 26.95
CA LYS A 210 1.76 -0.13 26.60
C LYS A 210 2.06 0.21 25.15
N TRP A 211 1.19 1.04 24.59
CA TRP A 211 1.34 1.56 23.24
C TRP A 211 2.11 2.87 23.24
N TYR A 212 2.95 3.01 22.23
CA TYR A 212 3.74 4.19 21.92
C TYR A 212 3.51 4.55 20.44
N VAL A 213 3.54 5.84 20.16
CA VAL A 213 3.54 6.35 18.78
C VAL A 213 4.90 6.97 18.52
N LEU A 214 5.56 6.51 17.47
CA LEU A 214 6.80 7.10 17.00
C LEU A 214 6.47 8.07 15.87
N ILE A 215 6.90 9.32 16.01
CA ILE A 215 6.79 10.36 14.99
C ILE A 215 8.19 10.88 14.70
N ASN A 216 8.70 10.67 13.49
CA ASN A 216 10.06 11.06 13.08
C ASN A 216 11.16 10.62 14.07
N GLY A 217 10.98 9.45 14.68
CA GLY A 217 11.92 8.86 15.64
C GLY A 217 11.78 9.37 17.07
N LYS A 218 10.85 10.29 17.33
CA LYS A 218 10.48 10.68 18.69
C LYS A 218 9.30 9.83 19.16
N GLU A 219 9.45 9.25 20.33
CA GLU A 219 8.44 8.44 21.00
C GLU A 219 7.45 9.31 21.80
N TRP A 220 6.18 8.91 21.75
CA TRP A 220 5.08 9.50 22.51
C TRP A 220 4.32 8.36 23.21
N GLY A 221 4.19 8.46 24.53
CA GLY A 221 3.62 7.42 25.39
C GLY A 221 4.15 7.52 26.82
N PRO A 222 3.85 6.55 27.70
CA PRO A 222 3.02 5.37 27.44
C PRO A 222 1.52 5.68 27.33
N TYR A 223 0.81 4.89 26.53
CA TYR A 223 -0.65 4.89 26.41
C TYR A 223 -1.23 3.48 26.66
N GLU A 224 -2.45 3.42 27.18
CA GLU A 224 -3.19 2.15 27.32
C GLU A 224 -3.61 1.60 25.96
N ASP A 225 -3.95 2.50 25.03
CA ASP A 225 -4.29 2.17 23.65
C ASP A 225 -4.02 3.36 22.72
N VAL A 226 -3.84 3.07 21.43
CA VAL A 226 -3.69 4.05 20.36
C VAL A 226 -4.60 3.64 19.20
N GLU A 227 -5.61 4.47 18.96
CA GLU A 227 -6.57 4.25 17.89
C GLU A 227 -6.03 4.79 16.57
N TRP A 228 -6.20 3.99 15.49
CA TRP A 228 -5.74 4.31 14.14
C TRP A 228 -4.22 4.50 14.03
N TRP A 229 -3.76 4.87 12.83
CA TRP A 229 -2.39 5.30 12.58
C TRP A 229 -2.27 6.82 12.75
N PRO A 230 -1.08 7.35 13.08
CA PRO A 230 -0.88 8.79 13.12
C PRO A 230 -1.19 9.43 11.76
N GLN A 231 -1.83 10.59 11.80
CA GLN A 231 -2.20 11.37 10.62
C GLN A 231 -1.23 12.54 10.46
N PHE A 232 -0.96 12.92 9.21
CA PHE A 232 -0.06 14.00 8.85
C PHE A 232 -0.72 14.98 7.89
N SER A 233 -0.35 16.26 7.96
CA SER A 233 -0.57 17.19 6.86
C SER A 233 0.26 16.74 5.65
N SER A 234 -0.18 17.11 4.44
CA SER A 234 0.51 16.70 3.21
C SER A 234 1.98 17.13 3.17
N ASN A 235 2.30 18.31 3.74
CA ASN A 235 3.65 18.84 3.89
C ASN A 235 4.40 18.36 5.16
N GLY A 236 3.84 17.41 5.91
CA GLY A 236 4.44 16.83 7.12
C GLY A 236 4.62 17.76 8.32
N SER A 237 4.22 19.04 8.23
CA SER A 237 4.46 20.02 9.30
C SER A 237 3.56 19.86 10.52
N SER A 238 2.41 19.20 10.34
CA SER A 238 1.46 18.92 11.42
C SER A 238 1.09 17.46 11.44
N TRP A 239 0.88 16.93 12.63
CA TRP A 239 0.54 15.53 12.86
C TRP A 239 -0.36 15.37 14.07
N GLY A 240 -1.07 14.25 14.13
CA GLY A 240 -1.84 13.89 15.31
C GLY A 240 -2.35 12.47 15.34
N PHE A 241 -2.71 12.02 16.54
CA PHE A 241 -3.24 10.68 16.80
C PHE A 241 -4.14 10.68 18.03
N TRP A 242 -4.91 9.61 18.18
CA TRP A 242 -5.76 9.35 19.34
C TRP A 242 -5.08 8.35 20.27
N ALA A 243 -5.09 8.63 21.57
CA ALA A 243 -4.56 7.71 22.57
C ALA A 243 -5.40 7.69 23.84
N MET A 244 -5.53 6.50 24.42
CA MET A 244 -6.19 6.28 25.70
C MET A 244 -5.16 6.32 26.83
N LYS A 245 -5.45 7.11 27.87
CA LYS A 245 -4.59 7.23 29.06
C LYS A 245 -5.04 6.29 30.18
N PRO A 246 -4.23 6.09 31.24
CA PRO A 246 -4.56 5.20 32.36
C PRO A 246 -5.88 5.51 33.09
N ASN A 247 -6.43 6.72 32.93
CA ASN A 247 -7.74 7.10 33.45
C ASN A 247 -8.92 6.59 32.61
N GLY A 248 -8.66 5.80 31.55
CA GLY A 248 -9.68 5.26 30.65
C GLY A 248 -10.33 6.31 29.75
N LYS A 249 -9.73 7.50 29.61
CA LYS A 249 -10.22 8.58 28.75
C LYS A 249 -9.33 8.74 27.52
N TRP A 250 -9.96 9.14 26.43
CA TRP A 250 -9.30 9.43 25.17
C TRP A 250 -8.78 10.86 25.13
N TYR A 251 -7.60 11.01 24.55
CA TYR A 251 -6.95 12.29 24.28
C TYR A 251 -6.54 12.28 22.81
N VAL A 252 -6.70 13.42 22.15
CA VAL A 252 -6.06 13.65 20.86
C VAL A 252 -4.78 14.43 21.09
N ILE A 253 -3.70 13.94 20.51
CA ILE A 253 -2.38 14.55 20.57
C ILE A 253 -2.14 15.16 19.20
N ILE A 254 -1.96 16.48 19.15
CA ILE A 254 -1.69 17.23 17.92
C ILE A 254 -0.42 18.02 18.13
N ASN A 255 0.61 17.73 17.33
CA ASN A 255 1.93 18.37 17.44
C ASN A 255 2.50 18.35 18.88
N GLY A 256 2.23 17.27 19.61
CA GLY A 256 2.65 17.09 21.01
C GLY A 256 1.81 17.80 22.05
N LYS A 257 0.80 18.57 21.64
CA LYS A 257 -0.18 19.15 22.55
C LYS A 257 -1.38 18.22 22.69
N GLU A 258 -1.80 18.02 23.93
CA GLU A 258 -2.93 17.15 24.27
C GLU A 258 -4.24 17.93 24.36
N TRP A 259 -5.32 17.30 23.91
CA TRP A 259 -6.68 17.80 24.03
C TRP A 259 -7.58 16.68 24.57
N GLY A 260 -8.39 17.00 25.58
CA GLY A 260 -9.21 16.04 26.31
C GLY A 260 -9.36 16.43 27.78
N PRO A 261 -9.88 15.53 28.64
CA PRO A 261 -10.34 14.17 28.33
C PRO A 261 -11.59 14.12 27.45
N TYR A 262 -11.74 13.03 26.70
CA TYR A 262 -12.95 12.65 25.96
C TYR A 262 -13.41 11.24 26.35
N GLU A 263 -14.70 10.98 26.23
CA GLU A 263 -15.31 9.66 26.48
C GLU A 263 -15.05 8.69 25.35
N ASP A 264 -15.03 9.21 24.12
CA ASP A 264 -14.89 8.39 22.91
C ASP A 264 -14.24 9.16 21.77
N VAL A 265 -13.57 8.42 20.89
CA VAL A 265 -12.97 8.93 19.65
C VAL A 265 -14.06 9.07 18.59
N GLY A 266 -14.02 10.16 17.84
CA GLY A 266 -14.84 10.33 16.65
C GLY A 266 -14.01 10.08 15.40
N TRP A 267 -13.99 11.07 14.52
CA TRP A 267 -13.13 11.03 13.33
C TRP A 267 -11.69 11.36 13.69
N TRP A 268 -10.77 10.72 12.99
CA TRP A 268 -9.33 10.94 13.14
C TRP A 268 -8.95 12.40 12.85
N PRO A 269 -7.82 12.89 13.40
CA PRO A 269 -7.37 14.24 13.16
C PRO A 269 -7.15 14.50 11.68
N GLN A 270 -7.75 15.57 11.18
CA GLN A 270 -7.63 16.03 9.81
C GLN A 270 -6.82 17.30 9.79
N PHE A 271 -5.98 17.44 8.77
CA PHE A 271 -5.11 18.59 8.59
C PHE A 271 -5.36 19.21 7.23
N SER A 272 -5.37 20.54 7.21
CA SER A 272 -5.12 21.27 5.96
C SER A 272 -3.77 20.84 5.35
N SER A 273 -3.65 20.91 4.02
CA SER A 273 -2.46 20.43 3.30
C SER A 273 -1.15 21.09 3.77
N ASN A 274 -1.20 22.37 4.12
CA ASN A 274 -0.09 23.15 4.67
C ASN A 274 0.10 22.99 6.20
N GLY A 275 -0.76 22.21 6.86
CA GLY A 275 -0.71 21.95 8.29
C GLY A 275 -1.11 23.12 9.20
N SER A 276 -1.57 24.26 8.67
CA SER A 276 -1.87 25.45 9.49
C SER A 276 -3.17 25.33 10.29
N SER A 277 -4.10 24.53 9.78
CA SER A 277 -5.42 24.28 10.36
C SER A 277 -5.64 22.78 10.53
N TRP A 278 -6.35 22.41 11.60
CA TRP A 278 -6.70 21.02 11.90
C TRP A 278 -8.06 20.93 12.58
N GLY A 279 -8.66 19.75 12.53
CA GLY A 279 -9.92 19.44 13.20
C GLY A 279 -10.00 17.97 13.57
N PHE A 280 -10.81 17.65 14.57
CA PHE A 280 -11.12 16.28 14.97
C PHE A 280 -12.53 16.26 15.56
N MET A 281 -13.14 15.07 15.63
CA MET A 281 -14.41 14.90 16.34
C MET A 281 -14.20 14.00 17.55
N ALA A 282 -14.88 14.35 18.64
CA ALA A 282 -14.74 13.67 19.93
C ALA A 282 -16.06 13.73 20.68
N LYS A 283 -16.34 12.72 21.50
CA LYS A 283 -17.46 12.75 22.44
C LYS A 283 -16.99 13.26 23.79
N LYS A 284 -17.56 14.39 24.25
CA LYS A 284 -17.39 14.86 25.63
C LYS A 284 -18.40 14.18 26.53
N SER A 285 -18.10 14.08 27.82
CA SER A 285 -19.08 13.66 28.83
C SER A 285 -20.24 14.65 28.82
N ASP A 286 -21.48 14.14 28.83
CA ASP A 286 -22.64 14.97 29.09
C ASP A 286 -22.50 15.49 30.54
N GLY A 287 -22.48 16.81 30.70
CA GLY A 287 -22.48 17.47 32.00
C GLY A 287 -23.85 17.42 32.67
#